data_AF-A0A396P5C8-F1
#
_entry.id   AF-A0A396P5C8-F1
#
_cell.length_a   1.000
_cell.length_b   1.000
_cell.length_c   1.000
_cell.angle_alpha   90.00
_cell.angle_beta   90.00
_cell.angle_gamma   90.00
#
_symmetry.space_group_name_H-M   'P 1'
#
loop_
_entity.id
_entity.type
_entity.pdbx_description
1 polymer ?
#
loop_
_entity_poly.entity_id
_entity_poly.type
_entity_poly.pdbx_seq_one_letter_code
_entity_poly.pdbx_strand_id
1 'polypeptide(L)' 'MVSPIIGTEICKLYVDPCLQNNGVGHALITFVIEKFDADHLWALEKNTRAIAFYNRHGFRWAGTKQLEAGTTEYLLELRR' A
#
# COMPACT_ATOMS: atom_id res chain seq x y z
N MET A 1 -9.59 14.74 25.47
CA MET A 1 -9.33 15.09 24.05
C MET A 1 -9.10 13.77 23.33
N VAL A 2 -10.09 13.31 22.56
CA VAL A 2 -10.00 12.06 21.80
C VAL A 2 -9.55 12.49 20.41
N SER A 3 -8.29 12.28 20.08
CA SER A 3 -7.79 12.53 18.72
C SER A 3 -8.46 11.52 17.79
N PRO A 4 -9.17 11.93 16.72
CA PRO A 4 -9.63 10.99 15.72
C PRO A 4 -8.38 10.38 15.09
N ILE A 5 -8.23 9.06 15.21
CA ILE A 5 -7.22 8.32 14.45
C ILE A 5 -7.74 8.32 13.01
N ILE A 6 -7.44 9.38 12.26
CA ILE A 6 -7.61 9.40 10.81
C ILE A 6 -6.38 8.68 10.26
N GLY A 7 -6.42 7.35 10.28
CA GLY A 7 -5.41 6.54 9.63
C GLY A 7 -5.72 6.50 8.14
N THR A 8 -5.05 7.34 7.35
CA THR A 8 -5.06 7.29 5.88
C THR A 8 -4.12 6.21 5.33
N GLU A 9 -3.57 5.38 6.22
CA GLU A 9 -2.64 4.29 5.87
C GLU A 9 -3.39 3.06 5.35
N ILE A 10 -2.94 2.52 4.23
CA ILE A 10 -3.33 1.18 3.79
C ILE A 10 -2.40 0.15 4.45
N CYS A 11 -2.76 -0.34 5.64
CA CYS A 11 -1.88 -1.24 6.41
C CYS A 11 -1.65 -2.61 5.75
N LYS A 12 -2.69 -3.23 5.17
CA LYS A 12 -2.58 -4.55 4.50
C LYS A 12 -3.60 -4.68 3.37
N LEU A 13 -3.12 -4.69 2.13
CA LEU A 13 -3.93 -5.01 0.96
C LEU A 13 -3.37 -6.30 0.33
N TYR A 14 -3.91 -7.44 0.77
CA TYR A 14 -3.55 -8.75 0.24
C TYR A 14 -4.67 -9.21 -0.69
N VAL A 15 -4.38 -9.24 -1.99
CA VAL A 15 -5.23 -9.94 -2.96
C VAL A 15 -4.58 -11.30 -3.21
N ASP A 16 -5.34 -12.36 -2.96
CA ASP A 16 -4.92 -13.73 -3.23
C ASP A 16 -4.34 -13.84 -4.65
N PRO A 17 -3.17 -14.47 -4.84
CA PRO A 17 -2.58 -14.71 -6.16
C PRO A 17 -3.58 -15.26 -7.19
N CYS A 18 -4.53 -16.08 -6.76
CA CYS A 18 -5.56 -16.67 -7.62
C CYS A 18 -6.60 -15.64 -8.14
N LEU A 19 -6.70 -14.48 -7.49
CA LEU A 19 -7.61 -13.38 -7.86
C LEU A 19 -6.89 -12.21 -8.54
N GLN A 20 -5.58 -12.36 -8.79
CA GLN A 20 -4.81 -11.36 -9.53
C GLN A 20 -5.23 -11.35 -11.01
N ASN A 21 -5.12 -10.19 -11.66
CA ASN A 21 -5.52 -9.94 -13.05
C ASN A 21 -7.04 -9.95 -13.37
N ASN A 22 -7.92 -10.08 -12.38
CA ASN A 22 -9.39 -9.98 -12.56
C ASN A 22 -10.00 -8.64 -12.09
N GLY A 23 -9.21 -7.57 -11.99
CA GLY A 23 -9.70 -6.24 -11.61
C GLY A 23 -10.01 -6.03 -10.12
N VAL A 24 -10.02 -7.08 -9.30
CA VAL A 24 -10.29 -7.01 -7.85
C VAL A 24 -9.34 -6.03 -7.12
N GLY A 25 -8.05 -6.08 -7.44
CA GLY A 25 -7.07 -5.15 -6.85
C GLY A 25 -7.37 -3.68 -7.20
N HIS A 26 -7.77 -3.40 -8.45
CA HIS A 26 -8.15 -2.06 -8.88
C HIS A 26 -9.39 -1.55 -8.13
N ALA A 27 -10.42 -2.39 -8.00
CA ALA A 27 -11.64 -2.01 -7.28
C ALA A 27 -11.34 -1.69 -5.80
N LEU A 28 -10.52 -2.51 -5.14
CA LEU A 28 -10.15 -2.32 -3.74
C LEU A 28 -9.34 -1.04 -3.52
N ILE A 29 -8.30 -0.80 -4.32
CA ILE A 29 -7.44 0.38 -4.13
C ILE A 29 -8.21 1.68 -4.43
N THR A 30 -9.05 1.69 -5.46
CA THR A 30 -9.90 2.84 -5.78
C THR A 30 -10.90 3.10 -4.65
N PHE A 31 -11.56 2.04 -4.15
CA PHE A 31 -12.50 2.16 -3.03
C PHE A 31 -11.84 2.76 -1.79
N VAL A 32 -10.64 2.31 -1.41
CA VAL A 32 -10.00 2.84 -0.19
C VAL A 32 -9.49 4.26 -0.35
N ILE A 33 -8.98 4.64 -1.53
CA ILE A 33 -8.60 6.03 -1.83
C ILE A 33 -9.85 6.92 -1.73
N GLU A 34 -10.96 6.53 -2.38
CA GLU A 34 -12.15 7.38 -2.45
C GLU A 34 -12.93 7.45 -1.13
N LYS A 35 -12.98 6.36 -0.36
CA LYS A 35 -13.78 6.30 0.88
C LYS A 35 -13.02 6.71 2.13
N PHE A 36 -11.72 6.47 2.18
CA PHE A 36 -10.91 6.68 3.39
C PHE A 36 -9.78 7.69 3.20
N ASP A 37 -9.73 8.36 2.03
CA ASP A 37 -8.68 9.34 1.70
C ASP A 37 -7.28 8.76 1.89
N ALA A 38 -7.11 7.49 1.52
CA ALA A 38 -5.90 6.76 1.77
C ALA A 38 -4.74 7.30 0.91
N ASP A 39 -3.69 7.82 1.56
CA ASP A 39 -2.59 8.56 0.93
C ASP A 39 -1.22 7.90 1.10
N HIS A 40 -1.09 6.87 1.94
CA HIS A 40 0.20 6.19 2.13
C HIS A 40 0.07 4.70 2.46
N LEU A 41 1.14 3.94 2.17
CA LEU A 41 1.26 2.53 2.48
C LEU A 41 2.73 2.07 2.53
N TRP A 42 2.96 0.93 3.18
CA TRP A 42 4.26 0.25 3.19
C TRP A 42 4.24 -0.99 2.29
N ALA A 43 5.23 -1.11 1.39
CA ALA A 43 5.36 -2.24 0.47
C ALA A 43 6.74 -2.89 0.59
N LEU A 44 6.82 -4.22 0.55
CA LEU A 44 8.10 -4.94 0.49
C LEU A 44 8.90 -4.50 -0.74
N GLU A 45 10.15 -4.06 -0.52
CA GLU A 45 11.07 -3.58 -1.55
C GLU A 45 11.27 -4.62 -2.66
N LYS A 46 11.37 -5.90 -2.29
CA LYS A 46 11.51 -7.02 -3.24
C LYS A 46 10.24 -7.29 -4.08
N ASN A 47 9.06 -6.82 -3.65
CA ASN A 47 7.80 -7.08 -4.34
C ASN A 47 7.57 -6.04 -5.44
N THR A 48 8.40 -6.11 -6.47
CA THR A 48 8.37 -5.21 -7.63
C THR A 48 7.01 -5.18 -8.32
N ARG A 49 6.28 -6.30 -8.31
CA ARG A 49 4.91 -6.40 -8.85
C ARG A 49 3.92 -5.55 -8.07
N ALA A 50 3.96 -5.60 -6.73
CA ALA A 50 3.09 -4.77 -5.88
C ALA A 50 3.46 -3.28 -6.00
N ILE A 51 4.76 -2.95 -6.00
CA ILE A 51 5.22 -1.57 -6.20
C ILE A 51 4.74 -1.03 -7.56
N ALA A 52 4.89 -1.79 -8.65
CA ALA A 52 4.40 -1.39 -9.95
C ALA A 52 2.88 -1.23 -9.99
N PHE A 53 2.13 -2.05 -9.24
CA PHE A 53 0.69 -1.89 -9.07
C PHE A 53 0.36 -0.57 -8.38
N TYR A 54 0.94 -0.28 -7.21
CA TYR A 54 0.69 0.97 -6.49
C TYR A 54 1.10 2.22 -7.29
N ASN A 55 2.21 2.14 -8.03
CA ASN A 55 2.66 3.21 -8.93
C ASN A 55 1.63 3.54 -10.02
N ARG A 56 0.95 2.53 -10.59
CA ARG A 56 -0.16 2.76 -11.54
C ARG A 56 -1.37 3.45 -10.90
N HIS A 57 -1.49 3.39 -9.58
CA HIS A 57 -2.55 4.03 -8.80
C HIS A 57 -2.13 5.34 -8.14
N GLY A 58 -1.00 5.92 -8.56
CA GLY A 58 -0.57 7.26 -8.16
C GLY A 58 0.34 7.31 -6.93
N PHE A 59 0.57 6.20 -6.24
CA PHE A 59 1.55 6.14 -5.16
C PHE A 59 2.97 6.21 -5.72
N ARG A 60 3.88 6.86 -4.99
CA ARG A 60 5.30 6.97 -5.35
C ARG A 60 6.17 6.77 -4.13
N TRP A 61 7.39 6.31 -4.35
CA TRP A 61 8.37 6.17 -3.28
C TRP A 61 8.65 7.52 -2.60
N ALA A 62 8.47 7.57 -1.29
CA ALA A 62 8.62 8.78 -0.49
C ALA A 62 10.06 9.01 0.02
N GLY A 63 11.01 8.13 -0.33
CA GLY A 63 12.39 8.18 0.16
C GLY A 63 12.61 7.43 1.47
N THR A 64 11.54 7.14 2.23
CA THR A 64 11.60 6.39 3.48
C THR A 64 11.63 4.88 3.22
N LYS A 65 12.47 4.17 3.97
CA LYS A 65 12.44 2.71 4.06
C LYS A 65 12.73 2.24 5.49
N GLN A 66 12.21 1.08 5.87
CA GLN A 66 12.46 0.49 7.19
C GLN A 66 12.67 -1.02 7.08
N LEU A 67 13.40 -1.60 8.03
CA LEU A 67 13.51 -3.05 8.14
C LEU A 67 12.18 -3.62 8.62
N GLU A 68 11.69 -4.66 7.96
CA GLU A 68 10.55 -5.41 8.46
C GLU A 68 10.96 -6.19 9.72
N ALA A 69 10.18 -6.03 10.79
CA ALA A 69 10.54 -6.59 12.09
C ALA A 69 10.66 -8.12 12.03
N GLY A 70 11.84 -8.64 12.43
CA GLY A 70 12.11 -10.07 12.45
C GLY A 70 12.52 -10.67 11.09
N THR A 71 12.73 -9.87 10.05
CA THR A 71 13.22 -10.33 8.75
C THR A 71 14.46 -9.53 8.31
N THR A 72 15.09 -9.93 7.20
CA THR A 72 16.16 -9.17 6.55
C THR A 72 15.62 -8.29 5.40
N GLU A 73 14.30 -8.11 5.33
CA GLU A 73 13.62 -7.47 4.21
C GLU A 73 13.30 -6.01 4.53
N TYR A 74 13.28 -5.16 3.50
CA TYR A 74 12.94 -3.76 3.64
C TYR A 74 11.52 -3.49 3.15
N LEU A 75 10.82 -2.60 3.86
CA LEU A 75 9.59 -1.96 3.44
C LEU A 75 9.91 -0.57 2.92
N LEU A 76 9.29 -0.18 1.81
CA LEU A 76 9.31 1.17 1.25
C LEU A 76 8.01 1.88 1.59
N GLU A 77 8.10 3.13 2.02
CA GLU A 77 6.93 4.00 2.14
C GLU A 77 6.56 4.53 0.75
N LEU A 78 5.33 4.28 0.32
CA LEU A 78 4.75 4.86 -0.89
C LEU A 78 3.65 5.84 -0.50
N ARG A 79 3.65 7.04 -1.10
CA ARG A 79 2.68 8.11 -0.83
C ARG A 79 2.04 8.66 -2.11
N ARG A 80 0.82 9.19 -2.01
CA ARG A 80 0.05 9.83 -3.09
C ARG A 80 -0.19 11.31 -2.80
#